data_AF-A0A2D4L7T0-F1
#
_entry.id   AF-A0A2D4L7T0-F1
#
_cell.length_a   1.000
_cell.length_b   1.000
_cell.length_c   1.000
_cell.angle_alpha   90.00
_cell.angle_beta   90.00
_cell.angle_gamma   90.00
#
_symmetry.space_group_name_H-M   'P 1'
#
loop_
_entity.id
_entity.type
_entity.pdbx_description
1 polymer ?
#
loop_
_entity_poly.entity_id
_entity_poly.type
_entity_poly.pdbx_seq_one_letter_code
_entity_poly.pdbx_strand_id
1 'polypeptide(L)'
;MLYQTNATGAASFGVLTIHAPKGKYTLHFEASYNGNVLRSPVIKINVLPDPEKPVYLNITYDENAIFTAGNTLPDFLVSVISEDDNNIKNINPGRICMKIKETDNDENIITFQCTKANNDTDEGFFCFRNEIVTKKAGKY
;
A
#
# COMPACT_ATOMS: atom_id res chain seq x y z
N MET A 1 2.37 24.91 -17.73
CA MET A 1 3.78 25.05 -18.15
C MET A 1 3.75 25.49 -19.61
N LEU A 2 4.40 26.60 -19.96
CA LEU A 2 4.36 27.18 -21.31
C LEU A 2 5.68 26.86 -22.02
N TYR A 3 5.60 26.28 -23.21
CA TYR A 3 6.75 25.93 -24.04
C TYR A 3 6.73 26.78 -25.31
N GLN A 4 7.89 27.32 -25.67
CA GLN A 4 8.05 28.04 -26.94
C GLN A 4 8.32 27.04 -28.06
N THR A 5 7.72 27.28 -29.21
CA THR A 5 8.03 26.55 -30.44
C THR A 5 9.35 27.04 -31.03
N ASN A 6 10.10 26.14 -31.66
CA ASN A 6 11.27 26.52 -32.46
C ASN A 6 10.84 27.19 -33.79
N ALA A 7 11.83 27.55 -34.62
CA ALA A 7 11.61 28.20 -35.91
C ALA A 7 10.76 27.38 -36.91
N THR A 8 10.61 26.06 -36.69
CA THR A 8 9.77 25.20 -37.53
C THR A 8 8.38 24.95 -36.92
N GLY A 9 8.02 25.63 -35.82
CA GLY A 9 6.74 25.46 -35.14
C GLY A 9 6.66 24.22 -34.23
N ALA A 10 7.76 23.53 -33.97
CA ALA A 10 7.79 22.36 -33.10
C ALA A 10 8.11 22.74 -31.64
N ALA A 11 7.34 22.19 -30.71
CA ALA A 11 7.64 22.25 -29.27
C ALA A 11 7.98 20.85 -28.77
N SER A 12 9.05 20.72 -27.99
CA SER A 12 9.45 19.47 -27.34
C SER A 12 9.26 19.58 -25.84
N PHE A 13 8.57 18.59 -25.27
CA PHE A 13 8.28 18.50 -23.84
C PHE A 13 9.29 17.61 -23.10
N GLY A 14 10.33 17.12 -23.81
CA GLY A 14 11.32 16.20 -23.26
C GLY A 14 10.73 14.83 -22.91
N VAL A 15 11.29 14.20 -21.87
CA VAL A 15 10.79 12.94 -21.32
C VAL A 15 9.64 13.26 -20.37
N LEU A 16 8.44 12.80 -20.72
CA LEU A 16 7.28 12.93 -19.86
C LEU A 16 7.30 11.83 -18.78
N THR A 17 7.41 12.22 -17.52
CA THR A 17 7.24 11.33 -16.38
C THR A 17 5.85 11.54 -15.79
N ILE A 18 5.07 10.47 -15.66
CA ILE A 18 3.70 10.50 -15.15
C ILE A 18 3.68 9.79 -13.81
N HIS A 19 3.31 10.51 -12.76
CA HIS A 19 3.05 9.95 -11.43
C HIS A 19 1.56 10.13 -11.15
N ALA A 20 0.81 9.03 -11.19
CA ALA A 20 -0.63 9.05 -10.94
C ALA A 20 -1.08 7.70 -10.36
N PRO A 21 -2.21 7.65 -9.62
CA PRO A 21 -2.86 6.38 -9.24
C PRO A 21 -3.25 5.54 -10.45
N LYS A 22 -3.48 4.24 -10.26
CA LYS A 22 -4.02 3.36 -11.32
C LYS A 22 -5.27 3.96 -11.95
N GLY A 23 -5.35 3.94 -13.28
CA GLY A 23 -6.51 4.50 -13.97
C GLY A 23 -6.24 5.03 -15.37
N LYS A 24 -7.30 5.55 -15.98
CA LYS A 24 -7.26 6.14 -17.33
C LYS A 24 -7.21 7.66 -17.23
N TYR A 25 -6.25 8.24 -17.94
CA TYR A 25 -6.01 9.67 -17.97
C TYR A 25 -5.97 10.18 -19.41
N THR A 26 -6.22 11.47 -19.58
CA THR A 26 -6.16 12.15 -20.88
C THR A 26 -5.27 13.37 -20.79
N LEU A 27 -4.33 13.49 -21.73
CA LEU A 27 -3.55 14.70 -21.92
C LEU A 27 -4.07 15.47 -23.12
N HIS A 28 -4.26 16.76 -22.89
CA HIS A 28 -4.64 17.74 -23.90
C HIS A 28 -3.48 18.71 -24.07
N PHE A 29 -3.02 18.89 -25.30
CA PHE A 29 -2.05 19.91 -25.64
C PHE A 29 -2.80 21.03 -26.36
N GLU A 30 -2.63 22.24 -25.85
CA GLU A 30 -3.16 23.44 -26.48
C GLU A 30 -1.98 24.35 -26.81
N ALA A 31 -1.97 24.87 -28.03
CA ALA A 31 -1.04 25.92 -28.45
C ALA A 31 -1.82 27.22 -28.61
N SER A 32 -1.19 28.35 -28.29
CA SER A 32 -1.76 29.67 -28.54
C SER A 32 -0.94 30.40 -29.59
N TYR A 33 -1.61 30.97 -30.59
CA TYR A 33 -0.98 31.74 -31.65
C TYR A 33 -1.88 32.90 -32.07
N ASN A 34 -1.36 34.13 -32.01
CA ASN A 34 -2.09 35.36 -32.34
C ASN A 34 -3.47 35.44 -31.68
N GLY A 35 -3.57 35.08 -30.40
CA GLY A 35 -4.83 35.08 -29.64
C GLY A 35 -5.79 33.92 -29.92
N ASN A 36 -5.46 33.04 -30.86
CA ASN A 36 -6.24 31.83 -31.15
C ASN A 36 -5.66 30.62 -30.41
N VAL A 37 -6.53 29.71 -29.97
CA VAL A 37 -6.15 28.42 -29.36
C VAL A 37 -6.26 27.30 -30.39
N LEU A 38 -5.17 26.59 -30.60
CA LEU A 38 -5.07 25.39 -31.43
C LEU A 38 -5.12 24.17 -30.52
N ARG A 39 -6.05 23.26 -30.78
CA ARG A 39 -6.24 22.04 -29.99
C ARG A 39 -5.57 20.84 -30.65
N SER A 40 -4.80 20.07 -29.88
CA SER A 40 -4.21 18.81 -30.34
C SER A 40 -5.21 17.65 -30.28
N PRO A 41 -4.90 16.53 -30.95
CA PRO A 41 -5.49 15.24 -30.61
C PRO A 41 -5.28 14.90 -29.13
N VAL A 42 -6.23 14.17 -28.55
CA VAL A 42 -6.19 13.73 -27.16
C VAL A 42 -5.31 12.50 -27.04
N ILE A 43 -4.31 12.56 -26.14
CA ILE A 43 -3.50 11.39 -25.80
C ILE A 43 -4.15 10.69 -24.62
N LYS A 44 -4.51 9.42 -24.79
CA LYS A 44 -5.05 8.58 -23.71
C LYS A 44 -3.92 7.79 -23.08
N ILE A 45 -3.83 7.84 -21.76
CA ILE A 45 -2.85 7.10 -20.96
C ILE A 45 -3.60 6.15 -20.04
N ASN A 46 -3.08 4.94 -19.92
CA ASN A 46 -3.55 3.97 -18.95
C ASN A 46 -2.42 3.68 -17.97
N VAL A 47 -2.58 4.09 -16.72
CA VAL A 47 -1.64 3.79 -15.64
C VAL A 47 -2.06 2.46 -15.03
N LEU A 48 -1.17 1.48 -15.16
CA LEU A 48 -1.38 0.15 -14.62
C LEU A 48 -1.00 0.14 -13.13
N PRO A 49 -1.71 -0.63 -12.29
CA PRO A 49 -1.30 -0.84 -10.92
C PRO A 49 0.02 -1.61 -10.87
N ASP A 50 0.84 -1.33 -9.85
CA ASP A 50 2.02 -2.11 -9.54
C ASP A 50 1.66 -3.29 -8.60
N PRO A 51 1.78 -4.55 -9.04
CA PRO A 51 1.43 -5.73 -8.25
C PRO A 51 2.38 -5.98 -7.07
N GLU A 52 3.53 -5.29 -7.00
CA GLU A 52 4.49 -5.43 -5.91
C GLU A 52 4.47 -4.22 -4.95
N LYS A 53 3.71 -3.17 -5.28
CA LYS A 53 3.63 -1.97 -4.45
C LYS A 53 2.57 -2.14 -3.36
N PRO A 54 2.96 -2.16 -2.07
CA PRO A 54 2.02 -2.31 -0.97
C PRO A 54 1.16 -1.04 -0.78
N VAL A 55 -0.14 -1.22 -0.56
CA VAL A 55 -1.11 -0.13 -0.33
C VAL A 55 -1.71 -0.20 1.07
N TYR A 56 -2.18 -1.38 1.50
CA TYR A 56 -2.76 -1.56 2.82
C TYR A 56 -2.56 -2.98 3.35
N LEU A 57 -2.80 -3.16 4.64
CA LEU A 57 -2.81 -4.47 5.29
C LEU A 57 -4.25 -4.93 5.46
N ASN A 58 -4.50 -6.20 5.17
CA ASN A 58 -5.73 -6.87 5.55
C ASN A 58 -5.44 -7.78 6.75
N ILE A 59 -6.23 -7.66 7.81
CA ILE A 59 -6.03 -8.42 9.05
C ILE A 59 -7.33 -9.14 9.35
N THR A 60 -7.26 -10.46 9.50
CA THR A 60 -8.37 -11.32 9.90
C THR A 60 -8.01 -11.98 11.22
N TYR A 61 -8.92 -11.88 12.19
CA TYR A 61 -8.80 -12.51 13.51
C TYR A 61 -10.20 -12.83 14.04
N ASP A 62 -10.28 -13.66 15.08
CA ASP A 62 -11.55 -13.91 15.76
C ASP A 62 -11.93 -12.70 16.63
N GLU A 63 -12.84 -11.87 16.12
CA GLU A 63 -13.35 -10.69 16.83
C GLU A 63 -14.20 -11.04 18.07
N ASN A 64 -14.71 -12.26 18.16
CA ASN A 64 -15.55 -12.70 19.27
C ASN A 64 -14.74 -13.35 20.40
N ALA A 65 -13.44 -13.56 20.19
CA ALA A 65 -12.62 -14.18 21.20
C ALA A 65 -12.41 -13.25 22.39
N ILE A 66 -12.62 -13.80 23.59
CA ILE A 66 -12.49 -13.10 24.87
C ILE A 66 -11.13 -13.46 25.45
N PHE A 67 -10.29 -12.46 25.69
CA PHE A 67 -8.93 -12.65 26.20
C PHE A 67 -8.83 -12.16 27.64
N THR A 68 -8.50 -13.06 28.55
CA THR A 68 -8.10 -12.72 29.92
C THR A 68 -6.58 -12.55 30.00
N ALA A 69 -6.10 -11.65 30.86
CA ALA A 69 -4.68 -11.41 31.06
C ALA A 69 -3.93 -12.72 31.38
N GLY A 70 -2.83 -12.97 30.66
CA GLY A 70 -2.06 -14.22 30.75
C GLY A 70 -2.47 -15.32 29.77
N ASN A 71 -3.53 -15.13 28.98
CA ASN A 71 -3.87 -16.03 27.88
C ASN A 71 -3.11 -15.68 26.59
N THR A 72 -3.17 -16.59 25.63
CA THR A 72 -2.69 -16.36 24.26
C THR A 72 -3.64 -15.44 23.51
N LEU A 73 -3.07 -14.51 22.74
CA LEU A 73 -3.76 -13.72 21.73
C LEU A 73 -4.37 -14.62 20.64
N PRO A 74 -5.41 -14.14 19.92
CA PRO A 74 -5.93 -14.90 18.79
C PRO A 74 -4.87 -14.98 17.69
N ASP A 75 -5.01 -15.97 16.83
CA ASP A 75 -4.24 -16.00 15.60
C ASP A 75 -4.63 -14.79 14.75
N PHE A 76 -3.66 -13.93 14.45
CA PHE A 76 -3.84 -12.85 13.47
C PHE A 76 -3.31 -13.31 12.13
N LEU A 77 -4.20 -13.37 11.15
CA LEU A 77 -3.87 -13.63 9.76
C LEU A 77 -3.75 -12.29 9.03
N VAL A 78 -2.56 -11.97 8.55
CA VAL A 78 -2.25 -10.72 7.87
C VAL A 78 -1.92 -10.98 6.41
N SER A 79 -2.47 -10.20 5.49
CA SER A 79 -1.96 -10.11 4.12
C SER A 79 -1.63 -8.66 3.77
N VAL A 80 -0.68 -8.50 2.85
CA VAL A 80 -0.32 -7.19 2.32
C VAL A 80 -0.94 -7.06 0.94
N ILE A 81 -1.73 -6.01 0.75
CA ILE A 81 -2.49 -5.79 -0.48
C ILE A 81 -1.76 -4.82 -1.39
N SER A 82 -1.61 -5.18 -2.67
CA SER A 82 -0.99 -4.36 -3.72
C SER A 82 -1.96 -3.40 -4.39
N GLU A 83 -1.46 -2.53 -5.27
CA GLU A 83 -2.30 -1.61 -6.04
C GLU A 83 -3.30 -2.31 -6.94
N ASP A 84 -3.07 -3.56 -7.33
CA ASP A 84 -3.99 -4.37 -8.12
C ASP A 84 -5.01 -5.15 -7.28
N ASP A 85 -5.10 -4.86 -5.99
CA ASP A 85 -6.01 -5.49 -5.01
C ASP A 85 -5.74 -6.99 -4.75
N ASN A 86 -4.53 -7.46 -5.06
CA ASN A 86 -4.08 -8.83 -4.79
C ASN A 86 -3.18 -8.91 -3.55
N ASN A 87 -3.00 -10.13 -3.02
CA ASN A 87 -2.02 -10.37 -1.96
C ASN A 87 -0.59 -10.39 -2.53
N ILE A 88 0.30 -9.58 -1.96
CA ILE A 88 1.73 -9.63 -2.29
C ILE A 88 2.35 -10.87 -1.64
N LYS A 89 2.86 -11.77 -2.47
CA LYS A 89 3.42 -13.07 -2.03
C LYS A 89 4.89 -13.01 -1.65
N ASN A 90 5.64 -12.08 -2.24
CA ASN A 90 7.10 -12.00 -2.12
C ASN A 90 7.56 -10.99 -1.06
N ILE A 91 6.96 -11.04 0.13
CA ILE A 91 7.41 -10.22 1.27
C ILE A 91 8.18 -11.10 2.23
N ASN A 92 9.35 -10.61 2.67
CA ASN A 92 10.12 -11.24 3.73
C ASN A 92 9.33 -11.11 5.06
N PRO A 93 8.92 -12.22 5.71
CA PRO A 93 8.19 -12.19 6.97
C PRO A 93 8.90 -11.39 8.07
N GLY A 94 10.24 -11.37 8.08
CA GLY A 94 11.03 -10.60 9.06
C GLY A 94 10.92 -9.07 8.91
N ARG A 95 10.22 -8.57 7.89
CA ARG A 95 9.87 -7.15 7.74
C ARG A 95 8.50 -6.80 8.32
N ILE A 96 7.72 -7.80 8.75
CA ILE A 96 6.38 -7.63 9.31
C ILE A 96 6.44 -7.95 10.80
N CYS A 97 6.02 -6.99 11.63
CA CYS A 97 5.92 -7.19 13.08
C CYS A 97 4.60 -6.60 13.59
N MET A 98 4.09 -7.19 14.67
CA MET A 98 2.93 -6.67 15.40
C MET A 98 3.44 -6.04 16.69
N LYS A 99 2.93 -4.87 17.03
CA LYS A 99 3.31 -4.16 18.26
C LYS A 99 2.07 -3.89 19.10
N ILE A 100 2.15 -4.22 20.39
CA ILE A 100 1.13 -3.86 21.37
C ILE A 100 1.76 -2.89 22.37
N LYS A 101 1.05 -1.80 22.66
CA LYS A 101 1.43 -0.79 23.65
C LYS A 101 0.30 -0.62 24.67
N GLU A 102 0.67 -0.51 25.95
CA GLU A 102 -0.29 -0.31 27.05
C GLU A 102 -0.77 1.15 27.16
N THR A 103 0.04 2.10 26.70
CA THR A 103 -0.27 3.54 26.71
C THR A 103 0.30 4.17 25.44
N ASP A 104 -0.06 5.43 25.15
CA ASP A 104 0.51 6.16 24.01
C ASP A 104 2.01 6.46 24.14
N ASN A 105 2.63 6.17 25.28
CA ASN A 105 4.06 6.28 25.49
C ASN A 105 4.79 5.01 25.03
N ASP A 106 5.93 5.18 24.37
CA ASP A 106 6.77 4.09 23.81
C ASP A 106 7.50 3.24 24.88
N GLU A 107 7.19 3.41 26.15
CA GLU A 107 7.95 2.80 27.26
C GLU A 107 7.68 1.30 27.45
N ASN A 108 6.52 0.80 27.01
CA ASN A 108 6.11 -0.61 27.17
C ASN A 108 5.57 -1.21 25.85
N ILE A 109 6.41 -1.26 24.82
CA ILE A 109 6.06 -1.88 23.52
C ILE A 109 6.48 -3.36 23.53
N ILE A 110 5.51 -4.24 23.33
CA ILE A 110 5.76 -5.66 23.06
C ILE A 110 5.74 -5.86 21.54
N THR A 111 6.81 -6.41 20.98
CA THR A 111 6.92 -6.68 19.54
C THR A 111 6.87 -8.18 19.28
N PHE A 112 5.92 -8.58 18.45
CA PHE A 112 5.72 -9.95 17.99
C PHE A 112 6.23 -10.10 16.56
N GLN A 113 6.83 -11.24 16.27
CA GLN A 113 7.41 -11.53 14.96
C GLN A 113 6.47 -12.41 14.16
N CYS A 114 6.40 -12.15 12.87
CA CYS A 114 5.56 -12.91 11.98
C CYS A 114 6.23 -14.22 11.54
N THR A 115 5.43 -15.29 11.45
CA THR A 115 5.79 -16.51 10.72
C THR A 115 4.98 -16.63 9.43
N LYS A 116 5.54 -17.24 8.39
CA LYS A 116 4.81 -17.54 7.16
C LYS A 116 3.69 -18.54 7.46
N ALA A 117 2.52 -18.37 6.86
CA ALA A 117 1.45 -19.36 6.97
C ALA A 117 1.92 -20.73 6.41
N ASN A 118 1.56 -21.83 7.09
CA ASN A 118 2.11 -23.17 6.85
C ASN A 118 1.50 -23.91 5.65
N ASN A 119 0.56 -23.30 4.90
CA ASN A 119 -0.21 -24.01 3.88
C ASN A 119 0.01 -23.38 2.48
N ASP A 120 0.09 -24.24 1.45
CA ASP A 120 0.18 -23.83 0.04
C ASP A 120 -1.04 -23.03 -0.44
N THR A 121 -2.18 -23.12 0.27
CA THR A 121 -3.39 -22.33 0.01
C THR A 121 -3.31 -20.90 0.54
N ASP A 122 -2.39 -20.63 1.47
CA ASP A 122 -2.28 -19.36 2.21
C ASP A 122 -1.07 -18.53 1.72
N GLU A 123 -0.70 -18.67 0.44
CA GLU A 123 0.38 -17.88 -0.15
C GLU A 123 0.09 -16.37 -0.07
N GLY A 124 1.03 -15.62 0.52
CA GLY A 124 0.89 -14.19 0.76
C GLY A 124 0.23 -13.82 2.09
N PHE A 125 -0.08 -14.82 2.93
CA PHE A 125 -0.51 -14.61 4.30
C PHE A 125 0.61 -14.84 5.33
N PHE A 126 0.51 -14.06 6.39
CA PHE A 126 1.47 -13.88 7.47
C PHE A 126 0.74 -14.10 8.78
N CYS A 127 1.23 -15.01 9.62
CA CYS A 127 0.56 -15.39 10.85
C CYS A 127 1.33 -14.89 12.08
N PHE A 128 0.60 -14.29 13.02
CA PHE A 128 1.03 -14.11 14.40
C PHE A 128 0.25 -15.11 15.25
N ARG A 129 0.95 -16.05 15.89
CA ARG A 129 0.37 -17.16 16.67
C ARG A 129 1.09 -17.32 17.98
N ASN A 130 0.40 -17.91 18.96
CA ASN A 130 0.98 -18.29 20.25
C ASN A 130 1.59 -17.12 21.04
N GLU A 131 1.15 -15.89 20.77
CA GLU A 131 1.66 -14.71 21.44
C GLU A 131 0.93 -14.49 22.77
N ILE A 132 1.68 -14.46 23.88
CA ILE A 132 1.11 -14.39 25.23
C ILE A 132 0.80 -12.94 25.59
N VAL A 133 -0.44 -12.65 26.00
CA VAL A 133 -0.82 -11.36 26.62
C VAL A 133 -0.06 -11.22 27.94
N THR A 134 0.73 -10.16 28.08
CA THR A 134 1.55 -9.91 29.27
C THR A 134 0.75 -9.97 30.58
N LYS A 135 1.41 -10.46 31.63
CA LYS A 135 0.85 -10.91 32.93
C LYS A 135 0.17 -9.85 33.81
N LYS A 136 -0.13 -8.63 33.34
CA LYS A 136 -0.77 -7.60 34.17
C LYS A 136 -2.22 -7.38 33.76
N ALA A 137 -3.15 -7.85 34.58
CA ALA A 137 -4.57 -7.49 34.45
C ALA A 137 -4.76 -5.98 34.69
N GLY A 138 -5.35 -5.28 33.73
CA GLY A 138 -5.65 -3.85 33.79
C GLY A 138 -6.41 -3.40 32.53
N LYS A 139 -7.00 -2.20 32.55
CA LYS A 139 -7.66 -1.65 31.34
C LYS A 139 -6.60 -1.39 30.26
N TYR A 140 -6.79 -2.00 29.11
CA TYR A 140 -6.06 -1.74 27.86
C TYR A 140 -6.89 -0.80 26.98
#